data_AF-A0A8G1A0F2-F1
#
_entry.id   AF-A0A8G1A0F2-F1
#
_cell.length_a   1.000
_cell.length_b   1.000
_cell.length_c   1.000
_cell.angle_alpha   90.00
_cell.angle_beta   90.00
_cell.angle_gamma   90.00
#
_symmetry.space_group_name_H-M   'P 1'
#
loop_
_entity.id
_entity.type
_entity.pdbx_description
1 polymer ?
#
loop_
_entity_poly.entity_id
_entity_poly.type
_entity_poly.pdbx_seq_one_letter_code
_entity_poly.pdbx_strand_id
1 'polypeptide(L)'
;MVDIIYEKDLRPMKYHVLTGPRQDRAVRAIAKWFNVRVQPMRKFLIERLDMSDMENMPARWEVAEAAPEADPLEAALGARRFTQNIPLFTDEEMARALDAALAAGSEGGDTDVAAKAGKDLLKEVIVG
;
A
#
# COMPACT_ATOMS: atom_id res chain seq x y z
N MET A 1 29.73 28.11 8.14
CA MET A 1 30.16 26.97 7.31
C MET A 1 28.89 26.24 6.93
N VAL A 2 28.46 26.36 5.67
CA VAL A 2 27.23 25.73 5.20
C VAL A 2 27.63 24.31 4.80
N ASP A 3 27.31 23.33 5.62
CA ASP A 3 27.38 21.93 5.21
C ASP A 3 26.30 21.73 4.14
N ILE A 4 26.71 21.84 2.88
CA ILE A 4 25.88 21.45 1.75
C ILE A 4 25.86 19.92 1.76
N ILE A 5 24.99 19.33 2.59
CA ILE A 5 24.63 17.93 2.45
C ILE A 5 23.89 17.85 1.11
N TYR A 6 24.59 17.40 0.08
CA TYR A 6 23.96 16.98 -1.17
C TYR A 6 23.09 15.77 -0.83
N GLU A 7 21.82 16.03 -0.53
CA GLU A 7 20.82 14.98 -0.42
C GLU A 7 20.71 14.34 -1.81
N LYS A 8 21.35 13.18 -1.97
CA LYS A 8 21.30 12.46 -3.24
C LYS A 8 19.85 12.08 -3.49
N ASP A 9 19.31 12.57 -4.59
CA ASP A 9 18.01 12.13 -5.08
C ASP A 9 18.04 10.62 -5.34
N LEU A 10 17.40 9.85 -4.45
CA LEU A 10 17.35 8.39 -4.53
C LEU A 10 16.24 7.89 -5.46
N ARG A 11 15.39 8.76 -6.03
CA ARG A 11 14.25 8.36 -6.88
C ARG A 11 14.67 7.45 -8.04
N PRO A 12 15.78 7.70 -8.78
CA PRO A 12 16.21 6.81 -9.86
C PRO A 12 16.60 5.41 -9.35
N MET A 13 17.25 5.33 -8.20
CA MET A 13 17.66 4.07 -7.58
C MET A 13 16.46 3.27 -7.09
N LYS A 14 15.53 3.94 -6.39
CA LYS A 14 14.25 3.37 -5.97
C LYS A 14 13.46 2.82 -7.16
N TYR A 15 13.37 3.58 -8.25
CA TYR A 15 12.72 3.11 -9.47
C TYR A 15 13.40 1.86 -10.04
N HIS A 16 14.74 1.83 -10.06
CA HIS A 16 15.48 0.67 -10.55
C HIS A 16 15.17 -0.59 -9.72
N VAL A 17 15.13 -0.49 -8.40
CA VAL A 17 14.73 -1.58 -7.49
C VAL A 17 13.33 -2.08 -7.83
N LEU A 18 12.34 -1.19 -8.00
CA LEU A 18 10.96 -1.59 -8.32
C LEU A 18 10.81 -2.24 -9.70
N THR A 19 11.70 -1.94 -10.64
CA THR A 19 11.67 -2.56 -11.97
C THR A 19 12.33 -3.93 -12.03
N GLY A 20 13.01 -4.36 -10.96
CA GLY A 20 13.55 -5.70 -10.85
C GLY A 20 12.44 -6.77 -10.92
N PRO A 21 12.68 -7.97 -11.49
CA PRO A 21 11.61 -8.93 -11.78
C PRO A 21 10.76 -9.35 -10.57
N ARG A 22 11.39 -9.60 -9.41
CA ARG A 22 10.66 -10.02 -8.20
C ARG A 22 9.85 -8.86 -7.61
N GLN A 23 10.37 -7.65 -7.70
CA GLN A 23 9.80 -6.44 -7.13
C GLN A 23 8.63 -5.99 -7.99
N ASP A 24 8.80 -6.01 -9.31
CA ASP A 24 7.73 -5.69 -10.27
C ASP A 24 6.51 -6.61 -10.10
N ARG A 25 6.72 -7.90 -9.78
CA ARG A 25 5.62 -8.81 -9.46
C ARG A 25 4.85 -8.37 -8.21
N ALA A 26 5.55 -8.01 -7.14
CA ALA A 26 4.94 -7.49 -5.93
C ALA A 26 4.22 -6.15 -6.19
N VAL A 27 4.83 -5.22 -6.92
CA VAL A 27 4.18 -3.95 -7.32
C VAL A 27 2.89 -4.22 -8.08
N ARG A 28 2.90 -5.16 -9.03
CA ARG A 28 1.69 -5.51 -9.81
C ARG A 28 0.60 -6.14 -8.94
N ALA A 29 0.98 -6.98 -7.97
CA ALA A 29 0.04 -7.57 -7.02
C ALA A 29 -0.63 -6.48 -6.17
N ILE A 30 0.15 -5.53 -5.64
CA ILE A 30 -0.35 -4.41 -4.84
C ILE A 30 -1.22 -3.47 -5.72
N ALA A 31 -0.77 -3.15 -6.94
CA ALA A 31 -1.55 -2.33 -7.86
C ALA A 31 -2.89 -2.98 -8.22
N LYS A 32 -2.91 -4.30 -8.39
CA LYS A 32 -4.14 -5.07 -8.61
C LYS A 32 -5.05 -5.05 -7.38
N TRP A 33 -4.49 -5.15 -6.17
CA TRP A 33 -5.25 -5.12 -4.91
C TRP A 33 -6.12 -3.85 -4.79
N PHE A 34 -5.56 -2.70 -5.16
CA PHE A 34 -6.23 -1.40 -5.14
C PHE A 34 -6.88 -0.99 -6.47
N ASN A 35 -6.83 -1.85 -7.50
CA ASN A 35 -7.33 -1.55 -8.84
C ASN A 35 -6.80 -0.21 -9.40
N VAL A 36 -5.47 -0.04 -9.34
CA VAL A 36 -4.74 1.11 -9.88
C VAL A 36 -3.73 0.68 -10.95
N ARG A 37 -3.29 1.64 -11.76
CA ARG A 37 -2.23 1.39 -12.74
C ARG A 37 -0.88 1.23 -12.04
N VAL A 38 0.01 0.44 -12.63
CA VAL A 38 1.35 0.13 -12.09
C VAL A 38 2.21 1.40 -11.91
N GLN A 39 2.15 2.37 -12.83
CA GLN A 39 3.01 3.55 -12.74
C GLN A 39 2.65 4.50 -11.59
N PRO A 40 1.37 4.87 -11.35
CA PRO A 40 0.96 5.56 -10.13
C PRO A 40 1.39 4.82 -8.86
N MET A 41 1.19 3.49 -8.81
CA MET A 41 1.63 2.68 -7.67
C MET A 41 3.15 2.76 -7.45
N ARG A 42 3.97 2.69 -8.52
CA ARG A 42 5.42 2.86 -8.41
C ARG A 42 5.81 4.23 -7.88
N LYS A 43 5.19 5.30 -8.40
CA LYS A 43 5.43 6.66 -7.92
C LYS A 43 5.13 6.75 -6.42
N PHE A 44 3.97 6.26 -6.01
CA PHE A 44 3.55 6.25 -4.61
C PHE A 44 4.50 5.45 -3.71
N LEU A 45 4.95 4.27 -4.14
CA LEU A 45 5.94 3.47 -3.41
C LEU A 45 7.29 4.20 -3.27
N ILE A 46 7.75 4.91 -4.31
CA ILE A 46 9.00 5.68 -4.27
C ILE A 46 8.92 6.82 -3.24
N GLU A 47 7.74 7.43 -3.11
CA GLU A 47 7.46 8.53 -2.18
C GLU A 47 7.28 8.03 -0.74
N ARG A 48 6.64 6.87 -0.55
CA ARG A 48 6.29 6.34 0.78
C ARG A 48 7.35 5.47 1.44
N LEU A 49 8.01 4.61 0.66
CA LEU A 49 8.89 3.58 1.21
C LEU A 49 10.35 4.01 1.15
N ASP A 50 11.12 3.66 2.17
CA ASP A 50 12.58 3.77 2.12
C ASP A 50 13.20 2.62 1.28
N MET A 51 14.53 2.66 1.12
CA MET A 51 15.23 1.60 0.36
C MET A 51 15.07 0.22 0.98
N SER A 52 15.13 0.12 2.32
CA SER A 52 15.05 -1.15 3.04
C SER A 52 13.68 -1.82 2.88
N ASP A 53 12.62 -1.04 2.92
CA ASP A 53 11.25 -1.50 2.70
C ASP A 53 11.06 -1.95 1.25
N MET A 54 11.57 -1.19 0.28
CA MET A 54 11.44 -1.52 -1.15
C MET A 54 12.21 -2.78 -1.54
N GLU A 55 13.42 -2.97 -1.01
CA GLU A 55 14.24 -4.16 -1.26
C GLU A 55 13.60 -5.42 -0.68
N ASN A 56 12.97 -5.32 0.49
CA ASN A 56 12.33 -6.45 1.17
C ASN A 56 10.85 -6.64 0.84
N MET A 57 10.25 -5.71 0.08
CA MET A 57 8.81 -5.69 -0.23
C MET A 57 8.25 -7.05 -0.69
N PRO A 58 8.89 -7.82 -1.59
CA PRO A 58 8.33 -9.11 -2.00
C PRO A 58 8.25 -10.13 -0.87
N ALA A 59 9.27 -10.22 -0.01
CA ALA A 59 9.26 -11.14 1.11
C ALA A 59 8.20 -10.72 2.15
N ARG A 60 8.06 -9.42 2.40
CA ARG A 60 7.02 -8.88 3.28
C ARG A 60 5.60 -9.09 2.74
N TRP A 61 5.43 -9.01 1.41
CA TRP A 61 4.19 -9.37 0.73
C TRP A 61 3.84 -10.85 0.94
N GLU A 62 4.79 -11.75 0.70
CA GLU A 62 4.62 -13.20 0.88
C GLU A 62 4.22 -13.55 2.33
N VAL A 63 4.88 -12.94 3.32
CA VAL A 63 4.53 -13.12 4.74
C VAL A 63 3.13 -12.59 5.05
N ALA A 64 2.76 -11.44 4.51
CA ALA A 64 1.44 -10.86 4.72
C ALA A 64 0.32 -11.66 4.06
N GLU A 65 0.59 -12.39 2.97
CA GLU A 65 -0.36 -13.34 2.35
C GLU A 65 -0.53 -14.60 3.20
N ALA A 66 0.54 -15.09 3.83
CA ALA A 66 0.50 -16.31 4.63
C ALA A 66 -0.17 -16.14 6.00
N ALA A 67 -0.26 -14.91 6.52
CA ALA A 67 -0.85 -14.59 7.83
C ALA A 67 -1.94 -13.51 7.69
N PRO A 68 -3.12 -13.85 7.12
CA PRO A 68 -4.21 -12.91 6.97
C PRO A 68 -4.77 -12.45 8.32
N GLU A 69 -5.41 -11.28 8.30
CA GLU A 69 -6.11 -10.71 9.45
C GLU A 69 -7.33 -11.56 9.84
N ALA A 70 -7.68 -11.56 11.12
CA ALA A 70 -8.82 -12.32 11.63
C ALA A 70 -10.15 -11.65 11.30
N ASP A 71 -10.19 -10.31 11.30
CA ASP A 71 -11.36 -9.55 10.88
C ASP A 71 -11.44 -9.54 9.34
N PRO A 72 -12.55 -10.00 8.74
CA PRO A 72 -12.69 -10.08 7.29
C PRO A 72 -12.61 -8.72 6.58
N LEU A 73 -13.08 -7.65 7.22
CA LEU A 73 -13.08 -6.32 6.63
C LEU A 73 -11.69 -5.72 6.68
N GLU A 74 -11.00 -5.84 7.81
CA GLU A 74 -9.59 -5.48 7.90
C GLU A 74 -8.79 -6.26 6.84
N ALA A 75 -8.98 -7.59 6.76
CA ALA A 75 -8.29 -8.44 5.80
C ALA A 75 -8.54 -8.02 4.34
N ALA A 76 -9.77 -7.60 4.02
CA ALA A 76 -10.14 -7.13 2.69
C ALA A 76 -9.46 -5.81 2.34
N LEU A 77 -9.29 -4.89 3.29
CA LEU A 77 -8.54 -3.65 3.11
C LEU A 77 -7.02 -3.89 3.15
N GLY A 78 -6.58 -4.92 3.86
CA GLY A 78 -5.19 -5.24 4.16
C GLY A 78 -4.63 -4.33 5.24
N ALA A 79 -5.36 -4.13 6.34
CA ALA A 79 -5.02 -3.14 7.36
C ALA A 79 -3.59 -3.33 7.90
N ARG A 80 -3.31 -4.49 8.49
CA ARG A 80 -1.98 -4.88 8.97
C ARG A 80 -0.99 -5.02 7.81
N ARG A 81 -1.45 -5.53 6.67
CA ARG A 81 -0.59 -5.71 5.48
C ARG A 81 0.03 -4.39 5.03
N PHE A 82 -0.74 -3.31 5.03
CA PHE A 82 -0.33 -2.03 4.45
C PHE A 82 0.01 -0.92 5.46
N THR A 83 -0.14 -1.17 6.76
CA THR A 83 0.39 -0.27 7.81
C THR A 83 1.63 -0.84 8.50
N GLN A 84 1.72 -2.17 8.68
CA GLN A 84 2.82 -2.80 9.43
C GLN A 84 3.82 -3.52 8.53
N ASN A 85 3.34 -4.41 7.65
CA ASN A 85 4.25 -5.24 6.85
C ASN A 85 4.87 -4.41 5.72
N ILE A 86 4.05 -3.75 4.91
CA ILE A 86 4.49 -2.84 3.88
C ILE A 86 3.88 -1.48 4.24
N PRO A 87 4.61 -0.57 4.90
CA PRO A 87 4.06 0.66 5.48
C PRO A 87 3.70 1.69 4.38
N LEU A 88 2.67 1.35 3.62
CA LEU A 88 2.20 2.09 2.45
C LEU A 88 1.26 3.22 2.88
N PHE A 89 0.46 2.96 3.91
CA PHE A 89 -0.48 3.91 4.50
C PHE A 89 -0.13 4.16 5.96
N THR A 90 -0.48 5.36 6.42
CA THR A 90 -0.46 5.66 7.86
C THR A 90 -1.63 4.96 8.55
N ASP A 91 -1.54 4.79 9.87
CA ASP A 91 -2.66 4.26 10.66
C ASP A 91 -3.91 5.14 10.52
N GLU A 92 -3.75 6.47 10.38
CA GLU A 92 -4.85 7.41 10.17
C GLU A 92 -5.53 7.25 8.80
N GLU A 93 -4.75 7.01 7.74
CA GLU A 93 -5.29 6.73 6.40
C GLU A 93 -6.07 5.41 6.40
N MET A 94 -5.54 4.38 7.07
CA MET A 94 -6.21 3.09 7.18
C MET A 94 -7.47 3.15 8.06
N ALA A 95 -7.42 3.87 9.18
CA ALA A 95 -8.57 4.07 10.05
C ALA A 95 -9.73 4.76 9.30
N ARG A 96 -9.43 5.82 8.53
CA ARG A 96 -10.45 6.48 7.69
C ARG A 96 -11.05 5.53 6.64
N ALA A 97 -10.25 4.65 6.05
CA ALA A 97 -10.73 3.66 5.10
C ALA A 97 -11.63 2.60 5.78
N LEU A 98 -11.28 2.17 6.99
CA LEU A 98 -12.10 1.26 7.80
C LEU A 98 -13.42 1.91 8.20
N ASP A 99 -13.41 3.17 8.66
CA ASP A 99 -14.61 3.92 9.01
C ASP A 99 -15.55 4.07 7.80
N ALA A 100 -15.01 4.40 6.63
CA ALA A 100 -15.77 4.48 5.38
C ALA A 100 -16.39 3.13 5.00
N ALA A 101 -15.64 2.04 5.19
CA ALA A 101 -16.13 0.71 4.92
C ALA A 101 -17.25 0.27 5.89
N LEU A 102 -17.10 0.56 7.19
CA LEU A 102 -18.12 0.27 8.20
C LEU A 102 -19.41 1.07 7.96
N ALA A 103 -19.28 2.34 7.57
CA ALA A 103 -20.42 3.18 7.19
C ALA A 103 -21.17 2.61 5.98
N ALA A 104 -20.46 2.14 4.95
CA ALA A 104 -21.09 1.51 3.79
C ALA A 104 -21.71 0.14 4.10
N GLY A 105 -21.11 -0.64 5.01
CA GLY A 105 -21.60 -1.97 5.39
C GLY A 105 -22.87 -1.94 6.26
N SER A 106 -23.06 -0.88 7.05
CA SER A 106 -24.24 -0.73 7.92
C SER A 106 -25.54 -0.45 7.15
N GLU A 107 -25.45 -0.08 5.87
CA GLU A 107 -26.60 0.16 4.99
C GLU A 107 -27.08 -1.09 4.22
N GLY A 108 -26.39 -2.25 4.31
CA GLY A 108 -26.77 -3.42 3.50
C GLY A 108 -25.95 -4.71 3.63
N GLY A 109 -25.05 -4.84 4.60
CA GLY A 109 -24.51 -6.13 5.08
C GLY A 109 -23.58 -6.92 4.15
N ASP A 110 -23.15 -6.36 3.02
CA ASP A 110 -22.19 -7.03 2.13
C ASP A 110 -20.76 -6.52 2.38
N THR A 111 -19.89 -7.42 2.85
CA THR A 111 -18.47 -7.15 3.10
C THR A 111 -17.76 -6.67 1.83
N ASP A 112 -18.17 -7.11 0.64
CA ASP A 112 -17.56 -6.67 -0.61
C ASP A 112 -17.89 -5.19 -0.92
N VAL A 113 -19.12 -4.76 -0.63
CA VAL A 113 -19.54 -3.36 -0.78
C VAL A 113 -18.83 -2.47 0.24
N ALA A 114 -18.75 -2.92 1.50
CA ALA A 114 -18.02 -2.24 2.56
C ALA A 114 -16.53 -2.07 2.20
N ALA A 115 -15.86 -3.18 1.85
CA ALA A 115 -14.45 -3.16 1.50
C ALA A 115 -14.15 -2.30 0.27
N LYS A 116 -15.07 -2.26 -0.70
CA LYS A 116 -14.93 -1.40 -1.87
C LYS A 116 -14.86 0.07 -1.48
N ALA A 117 -15.73 0.55 -0.59
CA ALA A 117 -15.72 1.95 -0.15
C ALA A 117 -14.38 2.34 0.50
N GLY A 118 -13.85 1.48 1.39
CA GLY A 118 -12.53 1.72 1.98
C GLY A 118 -11.38 1.65 0.95
N LYS A 119 -11.41 0.70 0.01
CA LYS A 119 -10.41 0.61 -1.07
C LYS A 119 -10.45 1.81 -2.01
N ASP A 120 -11.62 2.35 -2.31
CA ASP A 120 -11.77 3.52 -3.16
C ASP A 120 -11.11 4.76 -2.50
N LEU A 121 -11.25 4.92 -1.17
CA LEU A 121 -10.54 5.96 -0.42
C LEU A 121 -9.01 5.77 -0.47
N LEU A 122 -8.51 4.56 -0.19
CA LEU A 122 -7.07 4.27 -0.27
C LEU A 122 -6.53 4.45 -1.69
N LYS A 123 -7.33 4.15 -2.70
CA LYS A 123 -7.00 4.40 -4.11
C LYS A 123 -6.84 5.89 -4.39
N GLU A 124 -7.70 6.75 -3.86
CA GLU A 124 -7.56 8.21 -3.98
C GLU A 124 -6.23 8.68 -3.39
N VAL A 125 -5.82 8.13 -2.25
CA VAL A 125 -4.51 8.42 -1.63
C VAL A 125 -3.34 8.01 -2.53
N ILE A 126 -3.46 6.90 -3.27
CA ILE A 126 -2.41 6.43 -4.19
C ILE A 126 -2.29 7.33 -5.43
N VAL A 127 -3.40 7.84 -5.95
CA VAL A 127 -3.44 8.55 -7.24
C VAL A 127 -3.44 10.08 -7.14
N GLY A 128 -3.76 10.62 -5.96
CA GLY A 128 -3.68 12.06 -5.66
C GLY A 128 -2.24 12.55 -5.58
#